data_AF-A0A7C2BLZ0-F1
#
_entry.id   AF-A0A7C2BLZ0-F1
#
_cell.length_a   1.000
_cell.length_b   1.000
_cell.length_c   1.000
_cell.angle_alpha   90.00
_cell.angle_beta   90.00
_cell.angle_gamma   90.00
#
_symmetry.space_group_name_H-M   'P 1'
#
loop_
_entity.id
_entity.type
_entity.pdbx_description
1 polymer ?
#
loop_
_entity_poly.entity_id
_entity_poly.type
_entity_poly.pdbx_seq_one_letter_code
_entity_poly.pdbx_strand_id
1 'polypeptide(L)'
;MDHQQLGVLLDDALDAGRIGPEERADVAVAGLLDGGEVYLVAEVSGTVTAQDVRRARRRAEVLQRATGKPVLAAVAGEVLSDDAPTQAEAVQVWRVLDGRTEPPVHVSNA
;
A
#
# COMPACT_ATOMS: atom_id res chain seq x y z
N MET A 1 -8.73 14.77 2.22
CA MET A 1 -9.83 14.07 1.52
C MET A 1 -10.46 13.08 2.50
N ASP A 2 -11.75 12.76 2.39
CA ASP A 2 -12.36 11.65 3.15
C ASP A 2 -12.39 10.33 2.36
N HIS A 3 -12.79 9.23 3.01
CA HIS A 3 -12.78 7.89 2.39
C HIS A 3 -13.83 7.70 1.29
N GLN A 4 -14.94 8.43 1.31
CA GLN A 4 -15.98 8.37 0.27
C GLN A 4 -15.52 9.15 -0.96
N GLN A 5 -14.93 10.34 -0.75
CA GLN A 5 -14.27 11.12 -1.79
C GLN A 5 -13.13 10.34 -2.47
N LEU A 6 -12.34 9.58 -1.69
CA LEU A 6 -11.28 8.72 -2.22
C LEU A 6 -11.83 7.55 -3.05
N GLY A 7 -12.96 6.97 -2.64
CA GLY A 7 -13.68 5.96 -3.43
C GLY A 7 -14.14 6.50 -4.79
N VAL A 8 -14.80 7.67 -4.79
CA VAL A 8 -15.23 8.34 -6.04
C VAL A 8 -14.03 8.65 -6.94
N LEU A 9 -12.92 9.15 -6.38
CA LEU A 9 -11.70 9.43 -7.16
C LEU A 9 -11.08 8.18 -7.82
N LEU A 10 -11.19 7.02 -7.16
CA LEU A 10 -10.74 5.73 -7.70
C LEU A 10 -11.66 5.20 -8.80
N ASP A 11 -12.98 5.39 -8.65
CA ASP A 11 -13.95 5.03 -9.69
C ASP A 11 -13.86 5.97 -10.91
N ASP A 12 -13.68 7.28 -10.70
CA ASP A 12 -13.30 8.27 -11.73
C ASP A 12 -11.95 7.93 -12.42
N ALA A 13 -11.10 7.11 -11.80
CA ALA A 13 -9.84 6.66 -12.38
C ALA A 13 -9.98 5.36 -13.17
N LEU A 14 -10.90 4.46 -12.76
CA LEU A 14 -11.30 3.27 -13.51
C LEU A 14 -12.04 3.68 -14.80
N ASP A 15 -13.07 4.51 -14.69
CA ASP A 15 -13.90 4.94 -15.83
C ASP A 15 -13.10 5.78 -16.86
N ALA A 16 -12.11 6.53 -16.39
CA ALA A 16 -11.17 7.26 -17.25
C ALA A 16 -10.05 6.37 -17.86
N GLY A 17 -10.03 5.07 -17.59
CA GLY A 17 -8.99 4.14 -18.05
C GLY A 17 -7.59 4.45 -17.51
N ARG A 18 -7.49 5.19 -16.41
CA ARG A 18 -6.22 5.55 -15.75
C ARG A 18 -5.70 4.41 -14.87
N ILE A 19 -6.60 3.56 -14.38
CA ILE A 19 -6.29 2.36 -13.59
C ILE A 19 -7.18 1.18 -14.05
N GLY A 20 -6.72 -0.06 -13.84
CA GLY A 20 -7.45 -1.29 -14.19
C GLY A 20 -8.26 -1.89 -13.03
N PRO A 21 -9.28 -2.75 -13.27
CA PRO A 21 -10.07 -3.39 -12.21
C PRO A 21 -9.24 -4.19 -11.21
N GLU A 22 -8.17 -4.85 -11.67
CA GLU A 22 -7.20 -5.59 -10.85
C GLU A 22 -6.32 -4.70 -9.96
N GLU A 23 -6.36 -3.37 -10.18
CA GLU A 23 -5.55 -2.38 -9.46
C GLU A 23 -6.27 -1.81 -8.22
N ARG A 24 -7.57 -2.14 -8.02
CA ARG A 24 -8.28 -1.87 -6.76
C ARG A 24 -7.60 -2.58 -5.59
N ALA A 25 -7.22 -1.84 -4.56
CA ALA A 25 -6.63 -2.37 -3.33
C ALA A 25 -7.69 -2.85 -2.33
N ASP A 26 -7.25 -3.65 -1.35
CA ASP A 26 -8.14 -4.16 -0.30
C ASP A 26 -8.49 -3.03 0.69
N VAL A 27 -7.53 -2.16 0.99
CA VAL A 27 -7.70 -0.96 1.84
C VAL A 27 -6.97 0.24 1.25
N ALA A 28 -7.64 1.40 1.22
CA ALA A 28 -7.04 2.70 0.91
C ALA A 28 -7.52 3.75 1.92
N VAL A 29 -6.61 4.56 2.48
CA VAL A 29 -6.90 5.52 3.56
C VAL A 29 -6.21 6.86 3.27
N ALA A 30 -6.85 7.98 3.61
CA ALA A 30 -6.26 9.31 3.61
C ALA A 30 -5.79 9.70 5.01
N GLY A 31 -4.63 10.35 5.13
CA GLY A 31 -4.05 10.73 6.42
C GLY A 31 -3.04 11.88 6.33
N LEU A 32 -2.32 12.10 7.43
CA LEU A 32 -1.26 13.09 7.54
C LEU A 32 0.05 12.42 7.96
N LEU A 33 1.16 12.77 7.30
CA LEU A 33 2.52 12.43 7.71
C LEU A 33 3.35 13.71 7.68
N ASP A 34 4.01 14.03 8.80
CA ASP A 34 4.80 15.25 9.00
C ASP A 34 4.10 16.56 8.59
N GLY A 35 2.76 16.57 8.74
CA GLY A 35 1.88 17.69 8.37
C GLY A 35 1.42 17.72 6.89
N GLY A 36 1.96 16.85 6.03
CA GLY A 36 1.53 16.70 4.63
C GLY A 36 0.40 15.68 4.47
N GLU A 37 -0.54 15.95 3.56
CA GLU A 37 -1.58 14.98 3.16
C GLU A 37 -0.98 13.83 2.35
N VAL A 38 -1.16 12.62 2.85
CA VAL A 38 -0.70 11.36 2.24
C VAL A 38 -1.85 10.36 2.14
N TYR A 39 -1.74 9.40 1.23
CA TYR A 39 -2.56 8.18 1.29
C TYR A 39 -1.73 7.00 1.79
N LEU A 40 -2.42 5.96 2.26
CA LEU A 40 -1.86 4.64 2.50
C LEU A 40 -2.71 3.60 1.76
N VAL A 41 -2.04 2.67 1.09
CA VAL A 41 -2.63 1.51 0.41
C VAL A 41 -2.14 0.25 1.09
N ALA A 42 -3.05 -0.62 1.52
CA ALA A 42 -2.72 -1.89 2.13
C ALA A 42 -3.37 -3.07 1.42
N GLU A 43 -2.58 -4.13 1.26
CA GLU A 43 -3.05 -5.49 0.95
C GLU A 43 -3.28 -6.25 2.27
N VAL A 44 -4.29 -7.11 2.31
CA VAL A 44 -4.69 -7.83 3.53
C VAL A 44 -4.75 -9.34 3.29
N SER A 45 -3.91 -10.11 3.96
CA SER A 45 -3.90 -11.58 3.90
C SER A 45 -3.50 -12.20 5.25
N GLY A 46 -4.02 -13.39 5.57
CA GLY A 46 -3.69 -14.07 6.84
C GLY A 46 -2.18 -14.35 6.96
N THR A 47 -1.60 -14.91 5.89
CA THR A 47 -0.15 -14.99 5.68
C THR A 47 0.25 -14.03 4.57
N VAL A 48 1.01 -13.00 4.92
CA VAL A 48 1.56 -12.03 3.97
C VAL A 48 2.73 -12.64 3.19
N THR A 49 2.71 -12.49 1.87
CA THR A 49 3.73 -13.04 0.95
C THR A 49 4.41 -11.95 0.13
N ALA A 50 5.52 -12.31 -0.53
CA ALA A 50 6.22 -11.49 -1.51
C ALA A 50 5.31 -10.96 -2.63
N GLN A 51 4.27 -11.72 -3.00
CA GLN A 51 3.30 -11.28 -4.00
C GLN A 51 2.40 -10.16 -3.47
N ASP A 52 1.99 -10.24 -2.21
CA ASP A 52 1.19 -9.21 -1.55
C ASP A 52 1.99 -7.92 -1.38
N VAL A 53 3.26 -8.02 -0.96
CA VAL A 53 4.14 -6.85 -0.88
C VAL A 53 4.33 -6.16 -2.24
N ARG A 54 4.62 -6.93 -3.31
CA ARG A 54 4.71 -6.36 -4.67
C ARG A 54 3.40 -5.72 -5.13
N ARG A 55 2.26 -6.32 -4.78
CA ARG A 55 0.93 -5.83 -5.13
C ARG A 55 0.60 -4.52 -4.39
N ALA A 56 0.91 -4.43 -3.10
CA ALA A 56 0.82 -3.20 -2.31
C ALA A 56 1.63 -2.05 -2.92
N ARG A 57 2.90 -2.31 -3.25
CA ARG A 57 3.79 -1.33 -3.91
C ARG A 57 3.21 -0.86 -5.25
N ARG A 58 2.83 -1.80 -6.11
CA ARG A 58 2.24 -1.49 -7.43
C ARG A 58 0.94 -0.70 -7.32
N ARG A 59 0.04 -1.04 -6.39
CA ARG A 59 -1.22 -0.30 -6.16
C ARG A 59 -0.98 1.07 -5.51
N ALA A 60 0.06 1.25 -4.69
CA ALA A 60 0.48 2.56 -4.18
C ALA A 60 1.02 3.48 -5.29
N GLU A 61 1.88 2.97 -6.20
CA GLU A 61 2.34 3.69 -7.39
C GLU A 61 1.16 4.12 -8.29
N VAL A 62 0.18 3.22 -8.48
CA VAL A 62 -1.06 3.50 -9.22
C VAL A 62 -1.84 4.65 -8.57
N LEU A 63 -2.11 4.60 -7.27
CA LEU A 63 -2.81 5.67 -6.55
C LEU A 63 -2.04 7.00 -6.56
N GLN A 64 -0.70 6.96 -6.46
CA GLN A 64 0.16 8.15 -6.55
C GLN A 64 0.02 8.84 -7.91
N ARG A 65 -0.03 8.08 -9.01
CA ARG A 65 -0.28 8.64 -10.36
C ARG A 65 -1.71 9.16 -10.53
N ALA A 66 -2.70 8.51 -9.92
CA ALA A 66 -4.10 8.93 -10.00
C ALA A 66 -4.41 10.20 -9.19
N THR A 67 -3.69 10.43 -8.08
CA THR A 67 -3.94 11.54 -7.12
C THR A 67 -2.95 12.70 -7.21
N GLY A 68 -1.72 12.47 -7.67
CA GLY A 68 -0.61 13.42 -7.55
C GLY A 68 -0.10 13.62 -6.11
N LYS A 69 -0.47 12.75 -5.17
CA LYS A 69 -0.10 12.83 -3.74
C LYS A 69 0.87 11.70 -3.35
N PRO A 70 1.69 11.86 -2.29
CA PRO A 70 2.50 10.75 -1.78
C PRO A 70 1.61 9.60 -1.27
N VAL A 71 2.02 8.36 -1.53
CA VAL A 71 1.30 7.16 -1.09
C VAL A 71 2.26 6.20 -0.39
N LEU A 72 1.87 5.75 0.79
CA LEU A 72 2.56 4.71 1.54
C LEU A 72 2.04 3.33 1.10
N ALA A 73 2.95 2.44 0.71
CA ALA A 73 2.63 1.03 0.51
C ALA A 73 2.70 0.28 1.85
N ALA A 74 1.71 -0.56 2.12
CA ALA A 74 1.59 -1.35 3.33
C ALA A 74 1.08 -2.78 3.06
N VAL A 75 1.35 -3.69 4.00
CA VAL A 75 0.75 -5.03 4.05
C VAL A 75 0.24 -5.29 5.46
N ALA A 76 -0.90 -5.97 5.59
CA ALA A 76 -1.51 -6.32 6.87
C ALA A 76 -1.89 -7.81 6.93
N GLY A 77 -1.73 -8.41 8.10
CA GLY A 77 -2.02 -9.85 8.29
C GLY A 77 -1.79 -10.36 9.71
N GLU A 78 -1.90 -11.68 9.87
CA GLU A 78 -1.58 -12.37 11.12
C GLU A 78 -0.07 -12.65 11.18
N VAL A 79 0.51 -13.17 10.09
CA VAL A 79 1.93 -13.54 10.00
C VAL A 79 2.54 -13.13 8.65
N LEU A 80 3.86 -12.96 8.65
CA LEU A 80 4.67 -12.82 7.43
C LEU A 80 5.27 -14.18 7.06
N SER A 81 5.30 -14.53 5.77
CA SER A 81 5.94 -15.78 5.32
C SER A 81 7.47 -15.73 5.50
N ASP A 82 8.05 -16.79 6.05
CA ASP A 82 9.50 -16.92 6.33
C ASP A 82 10.38 -17.11 5.08
N ASP A 83 9.78 -17.21 3.87
CA ASP A 83 10.55 -17.36 2.64
C ASP A 83 11.39 -16.11 2.32
N ALA A 84 12.62 -16.33 1.86
CA ALA A 84 13.57 -15.24 1.60
C ALA A 84 13.06 -14.16 0.62
N PRO A 85 12.33 -14.49 -0.48
CA PRO A 85 11.64 -13.48 -1.30
C PRO A 85 10.66 -12.60 -0.51
N THR A 86 9.84 -13.17 0.37
CA THR A 86 8.91 -12.40 1.22
C THR A 86 9.67 -11.48 2.16
N GLN A 87 10.68 -12.00 2.86
CA GLN A 87 11.48 -11.22 3.81
C GLN A 87 12.23 -10.06 3.12
N ALA A 88 12.79 -10.27 1.93
CA ALA A 88 13.51 -9.26 1.16
C ALA A 88 12.60 -8.16 0.56
N GLU A 89 11.35 -8.50 0.23
CA GLU A 89 10.35 -7.52 -0.23
C GLU A 89 9.76 -6.73 0.95
N ALA A 90 9.38 -7.42 2.03
CA ALA A 90 8.57 -6.87 3.11
C ALA A 90 9.25 -5.72 3.86
N VAL A 91 10.58 -5.70 3.96
CA VAL A 91 11.34 -4.57 4.52
C VAL A 91 11.18 -3.25 3.74
N GLN A 92 10.64 -3.28 2.53
CA GLN A 92 10.44 -2.11 1.67
C GLN A 92 9.05 -1.44 1.85
N VAL A 93 8.19 -1.97 2.73
CA VAL A 93 6.83 -1.47 2.99
C VAL A 93 6.52 -1.37 4.48
N TRP A 94 5.46 -0.64 4.82
CA TRP A 94 4.87 -0.70 6.15
C TRP A 94 4.23 -2.08 6.38
N ARG A 95 4.39 -2.63 7.58
CA ARG A 95 3.90 -3.97 7.93
C ARG A 95 3.03 -3.87 9.17
N VAL A 96 1.78 -4.37 9.08
CA VAL A 96 0.81 -4.38 10.18
C VAL A 96 0.47 -5.84 10.51
N LEU A 97 1.24 -6.44 11.41
CA LEU A 97 1.24 -7.88 11.70
C LEU A 97 0.85 -8.12 13.16
N ASP A 98 -0.14 -8.98 13.42
CA ASP A 98 -0.65 -9.25 14.79
C ASP A 98 -0.95 -7.96 15.59
N GLY A 99 -1.56 -6.96 14.92
CA GLY A 99 -1.87 -5.66 15.50
C GLY A 99 -0.67 -4.74 15.78
N ARG A 100 0.55 -5.12 15.37
CA ARG A 100 1.79 -4.35 15.54
C ARG A 100 2.19 -3.70 14.22
N THR A 101 2.68 -2.47 14.30
CA THR A 101 3.12 -1.71 13.11
C THR A 101 4.63 -1.60 13.06
N GLU A 102 5.24 -2.05 11.97
CA GLU A 102 6.65 -1.84 11.67
C GLU A 102 6.84 -0.99 10.40
N PRO A 103 7.78 -0.03 10.38
CA PRO A 103 8.07 0.78 9.20
C PRO A 103 8.90 0.00 8.15
N PRO A 104 9.04 0.57 6.93
CA PRO A 104 10.10 0.17 5.99
C PRO A 104 11.49 0.39 6.60
N VAL A 105 12.41 -0.55 6.36
CA VAL A 105 13.81 -0.42 6.75
C VAL A 105 14.57 0.33 5.65
N HIS A 106 15.08 1.52 5.96
CA HIS A 106 15.97 2.23 5.04
C HIS A 106 17.34 1.52 5.00
N VAL A 107 17.54 0.70 3.97
CA VAL A 107 18.87 0.16 3.65
C VAL A 107 19.68 1.27 3.00
N SER A 108 20.54 1.91 3.78
CA SER A 108 21.51 2.88 3.27
C SER A 108 22.56 2.17 2.43
N ASN A 109 22.54 2.37 1.11
CA ASN A 109 23.63 1.94 0.24
C ASN A 109 24.93 2.67 0.65
N ALA A 110 25.99 1.88 0.87
CA ALA A 110 27.35 2.34 1.15
C ALA A 110 28.23 2.25 -0.11
#